data_AF-A0A7G6SG42-F1
#
_entry.id   AF-A0A7G6SG42-F1
#
_cell.length_a   1.000
_cell.length_b   1.000
_cell.length_c   1.000
_cell.angle_alpha   90.00
_cell.angle_beta   90.00
_cell.angle_gamma   90.00
#
_symmetry.space_group_name_H-M   'P 1'
#
loop_
_entity.id
_entity.type
_entity.pdbx_description
1 polymer ?
#
loop_
_entity_poly.entity_id
_entity_poly.type
_entity_poly.pdbx_seq_one_letter_code
_entity_poly.pdbx_strand_id
1 'polypeptide(L)'
;MTANLTDKISLANTIKQNLSGTCMRTLEGELEDAGHAELINDEEFLRLFDDRCFLCGGCGWWHDTDELADADGSDLICVECAGDGEDEE
;
A
#
# COMPACT_ATOMS: atom_id res chain seq x y z
N MET A 1 -15.48 17.34 11.08
CA MET A 1 -15.05 16.55 12.24
C MET A 1 -13.71 15.96 11.86
N THR A 2 -12.61 16.40 12.46
CA THR A 2 -11.28 15.83 12.19
C THR A 2 -11.23 14.45 12.85
N ALA A 3 -11.18 13.37 12.06
CA ALA A 3 -10.90 12.04 12.57
C ALA A 3 -9.60 12.09 13.41
N ASN A 4 -9.60 11.44 14.57
CA ASN A 4 -8.41 11.41 15.41
C ASN A 4 -7.34 10.56 14.71
N LEU A 5 -6.06 10.87 14.91
CA LEU A 5 -4.93 10.12 14.32
C LEU A 5 -5.04 8.61 14.62
N THR A 6 -5.58 8.25 15.79
CA THR A 6 -5.81 6.86 16.20
C THR A 6 -6.85 6.14 15.33
N ASP A 7 -7.90 6.85 14.90
CA ASP A 7 -8.93 6.31 14.00
C ASP A 7 -8.35 6.09 12.60
N LYS A 8 -7.56 7.05 12.09
CA LYS A 8 -6.85 6.91 10.81
C LYS A 8 -5.90 5.72 10.79
N ILE A 9 -5.15 5.51 11.87
CA ILE A 9 -4.25 4.36 12.07
C ILE A 9 -5.03 3.03 12.03
N SER A 10 -6.16 2.98 12.71
CA SER A 10 -6.98 1.77 12.79
C SER A 10 -7.59 1.45 11.43
N LEU A 11 -8.11 2.47 10.73
CA LEU A 11 -8.65 2.34 9.39
C LEU A 11 -7.57 1.88 8.39
N ALA A 12 -6.40 2.52 8.37
CA ALA A 12 -5.31 2.14 7.49
C ALA A 12 -4.90 0.67 7.66
N ASN A 13 -4.89 0.15 8.91
CA ASN A 13 -4.62 -1.27 9.17
C ASN A 13 -5.71 -2.19 8.57
N THR A 14 -6.98 -1.82 8.73
CA THR A 14 -8.09 -2.60 8.17
C THR A 14 -8.02 -2.63 6.64
N ILE A 15 -7.82 -1.48 6.01
CA ILE A 15 -7.73 -1.36 4.55
C ILE A 15 -6.52 -2.14 4.03
N LYS A 16 -5.37 -2.01 4.69
CA LYS A 16 -4.17 -2.82 4.40
C LYS A 16 -4.49 -4.32 4.45
N GLN A 17 -5.17 -4.81 5.48
CA GLN A 17 -5.49 -6.24 5.59
C GLN A 17 -6.41 -6.73 4.48
N ASN A 18 -7.30 -5.88 3.97
CA ASN A 18 -8.16 -6.23 2.85
C ASN A 18 -7.44 -6.20 1.49
N LEU A 19 -6.44 -5.32 1.34
CA LEU A 19 -5.64 -5.18 0.13
C LEU A 19 -4.48 -6.16 0.05
N SER A 20 -3.87 -6.50 1.19
CA SER A 20 -2.74 -7.42 1.25
C SER A 20 -3.10 -8.76 0.61
N GLY A 21 -2.27 -9.19 -0.35
CA GLY A 21 -2.50 -10.46 -1.06
C GLY A 21 -3.61 -10.41 -2.11
N THR A 22 -4.07 -9.22 -2.54
CA THR A 22 -4.92 -9.07 -3.72
C THR A 22 -4.39 -8.02 -4.69
N CYS A 23 -4.62 -8.22 -5.97
CA CYS A 23 -4.35 -7.26 -7.05
C CYS A 23 -5.63 -6.68 -7.66
N MET A 24 -6.80 -7.14 -7.21
CA MET A 24 -8.09 -6.77 -7.81
C MET A 24 -8.73 -5.55 -7.15
N ARG A 25 -8.22 -5.14 -5.98
CA ARG A 25 -8.79 -4.05 -5.19
C ARG A 25 -7.81 -2.87 -5.13
N THR A 26 -8.38 -1.67 -5.21
CA THR A 26 -7.64 -0.41 -5.13
C THR A 26 -7.90 0.23 -3.78
N LEU A 27 -6.97 1.06 -3.32
CA LEU A 27 -7.14 1.86 -2.11
C LEU A 27 -8.43 2.71 -2.17
N GLU A 28 -8.70 3.34 -3.31
CA GLU A 28 -9.92 4.13 -3.51
C GLU A 28 -11.20 3.30 -3.33
N GLY A 29 -11.25 2.08 -3.89
CA GLY A 29 -12.41 1.21 -3.76
C GLY A 29 -12.66 0.74 -2.33
N GLU A 30 -11.60 0.39 -1.60
CA GLU A 30 -11.71 0.02 -0.18
C GLU A 30 -12.14 1.19 0.70
N LEU A 31 -11.64 2.40 0.43
CA LEU A 31 -12.06 3.60 1.13
C LEU A 31 -13.52 3.94 0.84
N GLU A 32 -13.99 3.77 -0.41
CA GLU A 32 -15.40 3.95 -0.76
C GLU A 32 -16.31 2.93 -0.07
N ASP A 33 -15.94 1.65 -0.07
CA ASP A 33 -16.65 0.57 0.64
C ASP A 33 -16.73 0.85 2.16
N ALA A 34 -15.67 1.43 2.73
CA ALA A 34 -15.62 1.82 4.14
C ALA A 34 -16.35 3.15 4.45
N GLY A 35 -16.84 3.88 3.44
CA GLY A 35 -17.50 5.18 3.62
C GLY A 35 -16.54 6.33 3.93
N HIS A 36 -15.29 6.20 3.50
CA HIS A 36 -14.17 7.11 3.75
C HIS A 36 -13.45 7.56 2.47
N ALA A 37 -14.17 7.63 1.34
CA ALA A 37 -13.63 8.04 0.05
C ALA A 37 -12.95 9.42 0.09
N GLU A 38 -13.30 10.30 1.03
CA GLU A 38 -12.64 11.59 1.23
C GLU A 38 -11.15 11.47 1.59
N LEU A 39 -10.74 10.34 2.20
CA LEU A 39 -9.36 10.12 2.63
C LEU A 39 -8.40 9.87 1.47
N ILE A 40 -8.90 9.57 0.27
CA ILE A 40 -8.05 9.44 -0.93
C ILE A 40 -7.34 10.75 -1.27
N ASN A 41 -7.86 11.89 -0.79
CA ASN A 41 -7.25 13.22 -0.95
C ASN A 41 -6.62 13.74 0.35
N ASP A 42 -6.60 12.94 1.42
CA ASP A 42 -6.00 13.31 2.70
C ASP A 42 -4.52 12.90 2.72
N GLU A 43 -3.62 13.86 2.46
CA GLU A 43 -2.17 13.61 2.38
C GLU A 43 -1.60 12.96 3.65
N GLU A 44 -2.15 13.26 4.82
CA GLU A 44 -1.69 12.69 6.08
C GLU A 44 -2.06 11.21 6.17
N PHE A 45 -3.27 10.85 5.76
CA PHE A 45 -3.70 9.46 5.67
C PHE A 45 -2.88 8.69 4.62
N LEU A 46 -2.69 9.26 3.42
CA LEU A 46 -1.90 8.63 2.36
C LEU A 46 -0.48 8.34 2.82
N ARG A 47 0.21 9.32 3.43
CA ARG A 47 1.56 9.11 4.00
C ARG A 47 1.57 8.02 5.07
N LEU A 48 0.53 7.96 5.91
CA LEU A 48 0.42 6.93 6.94
C LEU A 48 0.17 5.54 6.35
N PHE A 49 -0.55 5.48 5.23
CA PHE A 49 -0.85 4.24 4.52
C PHE A 49 0.39 3.73 3.76
N ASP A 50 1.10 4.62 3.07
CA ASP A 50 2.33 4.30 2.32
C ASP A 50 3.43 3.74 3.22
N ASP A 51 3.50 4.14 4.49
CA ASP A 51 4.45 3.60 5.48
C ASP A 51 4.19 2.10 5.82
N ARG A 52 3.04 1.57 5.43
CA ARG A 52 2.55 0.25 5.86
C ARG A 52 2.44 -0.78 4.76
N CYS A 53 2.09 -0.34 3.56
CA CYS A 53 2.00 -1.18 2.39
C CYS A 53 2.12 -0.35 1.12
N PHE A 54 2.52 -0.99 0.03
CA PHE A 54 2.66 -0.37 -1.27
C PHE A 54 2.11 -1.29 -2.36
N LEU A 55 1.74 -0.71 -3.50
CA LEU A 55 1.38 -1.46 -4.70
C LEU A 55 2.66 -1.71 -5.51
N CYS A 56 3.06 -2.97 -5.65
CA CYS A 56 4.24 -3.32 -6.43
C CYS A 56 4.00 -3.05 -7.92
N GLY A 57 4.87 -2.22 -8.53
CA GLY A 57 4.82 -1.92 -9.96
C GLY A 57 5.15 -3.11 -10.87
N GLY A 58 5.82 -4.14 -10.34
CA GLY A 58 6.20 -5.36 -11.08
C GLY A 58 5.06 -6.37 -11.20
N CYS A 59 4.54 -6.84 -10.05
CA CYS A 59 3.47 -7.84 -10.03
C CYS A 59 2.04 -7.25 -9.97
N GLY A 60 1.89 -5.98 -9.56
CA GLY A 60 0.59 -5.34 -9.36
C GLY A 60 -0.15 -5.76 -8.09
N TRP A 61 0.55 -6.38 -7.13
CA TRP A 61 -0.02 -6.79 -5.84
C TRP A 61 0.32 -5.81 -4.74
N TRP A 62 -0.56 -5.69 -3.75
CA TRP A 62 -0.26 -4.94 -2.53
C TRP A 62 0.61 -5.78 -1.60
N HIS A 63 1.75 -5.21 -1.22
CA HIS A 63 2.77 -5.81 -0.38
C HIS A 63 3.00 -4.98 0.89
N ASP A 64 3.50 -5.63 1.93
CA ASP A 64 3.96 -4.95 3.14
C ASP A 64 5.22 -4.15 2.84
N THR A 65 5.42 -3.00 3.49
CA THR A 65 6.65 -2.20 3.32
C THR A 65 7.92 -2.97 3.71
N ASP A 66 7.80 -4.00 4.55
CA ASP A 66 8.90 -4.93 4.86
C ASP A 66 9.32 -5.82 3.68
N GLU A 67 8.46 -5.96 2.66
CA GLU A 67 8.73 -6.68 1.41
C GLU A 67 9.19 -5.75 0.28
N LEU A 68 9.39 -4.46 0.56
CA LEU A 68 9.88 -3.49 -0.41
C LEU A 68 11.34 -3.78 -0.72
N ALA A 69 11.68 -3.88 -2.00
CA ALA A 69 13.07 -4.01 -2.42
C ALA A 69 13.81 -2.70 -2.19
N ASP A 70 15.05 -2.81 -1.72
CA ASP A 70 15.99 -1.68 -1.65
C ASP A 70 16.49 -1.41 -3.08
N ALA A 71 15.64 -0.80 -3.90
CA ALA A 71 15.93 -0.45 -5.28
C ALA A 71 16.28 1.04 -5.37
N ASP A 72 17.40 1.38 -6.01
CA ASP A 72 17.82 2.76 -6.34
C ASP A 72 16.88 3.48 -7.35
N GLY A 73 15.69 2.92 -7.60
CA GLY A 73 14.69 3.41 -8.53
C GLY A 73 13.57 4.22 -7.87
N SER A 74 12.81 4.96 -8.69
CA SER A 74 11.59 5.65 -8.25
C SER A 74 10.38 4.73 -8.09
N ASP A 75 10.48 3.49 -8.58
CA ASP A 75 9.38 2.54 -8.61
C ASP A 75 9.38 1.67 -7.36
N LEU A 76 8.23 1.56 -6.71
CA LEU A 76 8.02 0.68 -5.56
C LEU A 76 7.82 -0.76 -6.08
N ILE A 77 8.82 -1.61 -5.87
CA ILE A 77 8.85 -3.00 -6.35
C ILE A 77 9.14 -3.93 -5.17
N CYS A 78 8.47 -5.09 -5.10
CA CYS A 78 8.72 -6.05 -4.02
C CYS A 78 10.02 -6.84 -4.24
N VAL A 79 10.58 -7.37 -3.15
CA VAL A 79 11.82 -8.16 -3.14
C VAL A 79 11.80 -9.34 -4.11
N GLU A 80 10.66 -10.00 -4.28
CA GLU A 80 10.49 -11.10 -5.25
C GLU A 80 10.67 -10.59 -6.69
N CYS A 81 9.97 -9.51 -7.06
CA CYS A 81 10.08 -8.91 -8.39
C CYS A 81 11.44 -8.26 -8.65
N ALA A 82 12.12 -7.76 -7.62
CA ALA A 82 13.48 -7.23 -7.75
C ALA A 82 14.53 -8.34 -7.87
N GLY A 83 14.33 -9.45 -7.15
CA GLY A 83 15.21 -10.64 -7.17
C GLY A 83 15.06 -11.51 -8.40
N ASP A 84 13.92 -11.47 -9.10
CA ASP A 84 13.72 -12.12 -10.42
C ASP A 84 14.65 -11.54 -11.53
N GLY A 85 15.39 -10.47 -11.21
CA GLY A 85 16.45 -9.92 -12.06
C GLY A 85 17.85 -10.51 -11.80
N GLU A 86 18.01 -11.42 -10.83
CA GLU A 86 19.29 -12.06 -10.48
C GLU A 86 19.31 -13.56 -10.84
N ASP A 87 18.82 -13.94 -12.03
CA ASP A 87 19.26 -15.19 -12.66
C ASP A 87 20.63 -14.95 -13.34
N GLU A 88 21.67 -15.18 -12.53
CA GLU A 88 22.91 -15.93 -12.83
C GLU A 88 23.63 -15.73 -14.19
N GLU A 89 24.86 -15.19 -14.09
CA GLU A 89 26.08 -15.46 -14.91
C GLU A 89 26.03 -15.54 -16.46
#